data_AF-A0ABD6M2X3-F1
#
_entry.id   AF-A0ABD6M2X3-F1
#
_cell.length_a   1.000
_cell.length_b   1.000
_cell.length_c   1.000
_cell.angle_alpha   90.00
_cell.angle_beta   90.00
_cell.angle_gamma   90.00
#
_symmetry.space_group_name_H-M   'P 1'
#
loop_
_entity.id
_entity.type
_entity.pdbx_description
1 polymer ?
#
loop_
_entity_poly.entity_id
_entity_poly.type
_entity_poly.pdbx_seq_one_letter_code
_entity_poly.pdbx_strand_id
1 'polypeptide(L)'
;MRPERILHPQLAAALSTLGHTDIILVTDAGFPIPANANRIDLGFWPGIPDVTDILRVLRQEVFVEDIQFAREVRDCNPDLYRQVQDIYTGSGADFSEASHERLCSEIAHQAKVIIRSGSFNPWANFALVASTDPFAWFSEGSNVQPLPAYVTRRQRIKENYVPQLK
;
A
#
# COMPACT_ATOMS: atom_id res chain seq x y z
N MET A 1 -22.27 7.45 -11.65
CA MET A 1 -20.81 7.31 -11.87
C MET A 1 -20.10 8.20 -10.86
N ARG A 2 -19.06 7.72 -10.17
CA ARG A 2 -18.32 8.48 -9.15
C ARG A 2 -16.99 8.95 -9.77
N PRO A 3 -16.88 10.20 -10.25
CA PRO A 3 -15.61 10.69 -10.76
C PRO A 3 -14.57 10.69 -9.63
N GLU A 4 -13.29 10.54 -9.99
CA GLU A 4 -12.16 10.58 -9.04
C GLU A 4 -12.23 9.55 -7.91
N ARG A 5 -12.92 8.44 -8.15
CA ARG A 5 -13.01 7.31 -7.23
C ARG A 5 -12.75 5.99 -7.94
N ILE A 6 -12.41 4.96 -7.18
CA ILE A 6 -12.36 3.59 -7.68
C ILE A 6 -13.74 3.19 -8.22
N LEU A 7 -13.80 2.93 -9.52
CA LEU A 7 -15.00 2.46 -10.22
C LEU A 7 -15.14 0.94 -10.23
N HIS A 8 -14.05 0.21 -10.05
CA HIS A 8 -14.06 -1.25 -10.05
C HIS A 8 -14.87 -1.76 -8.84
N PRO A 9 -16.04 -2.38 -9.04
CA PRO A 9 -17.01 -2.57 -7.97
C PRO A 9 -16.50 -3.49 -6.86
N GLN A 10 -15.82 -4.58 -7.22
CA GLN A 10 -15.24 -5.51 -6.24
C GLN A 10 -14.08 -4.89 -5.47
N LEU A 11 -13.31 -3.98 -6.11
CA LEU A 11 -12.20 -3.31 -5.45
C LEU A 11 -12.72 -2.28 -4.47
N ALA A 12 -13.68 -1.44 -4.89
CA ALA A 12 -14.35 -0.49 -4.01
C ALA A 12 -15.01 -1.20 -2.81
N ALA A 13 -15.68 -2.34 -3.05
CA ALA A 13 -16.26 -3.15 -1.98
C ALA A 13 -15.18 -3.66 -1.02
N ALA A 14 -14.11 -4.28 -1.52
CA ALA A 14 -13.03 -4.81 -0.68
C ALA A 14 -12.39 -3.71 0.19
N LEU A 15 -12.05 -2.56 -0.41
CA LEU A 15 -11.43 -1.45 0.31
C LEU A 15 -12.36 -0.82 1.35
N SER A 16 -13.68 -0.83 1.14
CA SER A 16 -14.64 -0.33 2.12
C SER A 16 -14.74 -1.17 3.40
N THR A 17 -14.17 -2.39 3.40
CA THR A 17 -14.17 -3.30 4.56
C THR A 17 -12.90 -3.25 5.39
N LEU A 18 -11.96 -2.36 5.04
CA LEU A 18 -10.67 -2.24 5.73
C LEU A 18 -10.85 -1.69 7.15
N GLY A 19 -10.26 -2.39 8.10
CA GLY A 19 -9.98 -1.87 9.45
C GLY A 19 -8.56 -1.32 9.57
N HIS A 20 -8.27 -0.68 10.71
CA HIS A 20 -6.88 -0.38 11.07
C HIS A 20 -6.08 -1.68 11.12
N THR A 21 -4.88 -1.69 10.54
CA THR A 21 -3.92 -2.80 10.44
C THR A 21 -4.24 -3.90 9.42
N ASP A 22 -5.39 -3.83 8.74
CA ASP A 22 -5.67 -4.74 7.62
C ASP A 22 -4.63 -4.55 6.50
N ILE A 23 -4.24 -5.64 5.84
CA ILE A 23 -3.23 -5.62 4.79
C ILE A 23 -3.89 -5.66 3.41
N ILE A 24 -3.52 -4.72 2.55
CA ILE A 24 -3.75 -4.77 1.10
C ILE A 24 -2.44 -5.21 0.45
N LEU A 25 -2.44 -6.32 -0.26
CA LEU A 25 -1.25 -6.77 -0.99
C LEU A 25 -1.41 -6.46 -2.48
N VAL A 26 -0.59 -5.57 -3.02
CA VAL A 26 -0.52 -5.28 -4.47
C VAL A 26 0.65 -6.04 -5.06
N THR A 27 0.41 -6.83 -6.10
CA THR A 27 1.42 -7.74 -6.63
C THR A 27 1.72 -7.51 -8.10
N ASP A 28 2.90 -7.96 -8.52
CA ASP A 28 3.23 -8.18 -9.93
C ASP A 28 2.38 -9.31 -10.53
N ALA A 29 2.55 -9.55 -11.84
CA ALA A 29 1.82 -10.57 -12.55
C ALA A 29 2.29 -12.00 -12.19
N GLY A 30 3.47 -12.20 -11.61
CA GLY A 30 4.06 -13.51 -11.32
C GLY A 30 3.82 -14.02 -9.89
N PHE A 31 3.40 -13.17 -8.97
CA PHE A 31 3.27 -13.50 -7.55
C PHE A 31 2.31 -14.69 -7.29
N PRO A 32 2.71 -15.69 -6.46
CA PRO A 32 1.84 -16.80 -6.10
C PRO A 32 0.74 -16.35 -5.14
N ILE A 33 -0.51 -16.59 -5.51
CA ILE A 33 -1.67 -16.17 -4.70
C ILE A 33 -2.32 -17.38 -4.02
N PRO A 34 -2.51 -17.36 -2.68
CA PRO A 34 -3.18 -18.45 -1.96
C PRO A 34 -4.56 -18.76 -2.54
N ALA A 35 -4.92 -20.05 -2.60
CA ALA A 35 -6.14 -20.50 -3.27
C ALA A 35 -7.44 -19.93 -2.67
N ASN A 36 -7.42 -19.61 -1.38
CA ASN A 36 -8.55 -19.06 -0.62
C ASN A 36 -8.47 -17.53 -0.43
N ALA A 37 -7.51 -16.85 -1.06
CA ALA A 37 -7.37 -15.40 -0.93
C ALA A 37 -8.52 -14.65 -1.61
N ASN A 38 -8.87 -13.50 -1.04
CA ASN A 38 -9.72 -12.51 -1.72
C ASN A 38 -8.90 -11.82 -2.82
N ARG A 39 -8.88 -12.41 -4.02
CA ARG A 39 -8.10 -11.94 -5.16
C ARG A 39 -8.92 -11.04 -6.08
N ILE A 40 -8.33 -9.91 -6.47
CA ILE A 40 -8.83 -9.03 -7.53
C ILE A 40 -7.75 -8.91 -8.61
N ASP A 41 -8.00 -9.51 -9.77
CA ASP A 41 -7.11 -9.42 -10.92
C ASP A 41 -7.45 -8.17 -11.74
N LEU A 42 -6.54 -7.20 -11.79
CA LEU A 42 -6.65 -6.01 -12.64
C LEU A 42 -5.76 -6.08 -13.88
N GLY A 43 -4.69 -6.88 -13.83
CA GLY A 43 -3.79 -7.11 -14.97
C GLY A 43 -4.49 -7.78 -16.14
N PHE A 44 -4.68 -7.05 -17.23
CA PHE A 44 -5.32 -7.56 -18.45
C PHE A 44 -4.34 -7.70 -19.64
N TRP A 45 -3.15 -7.10 -19.55
CA TRP A 45 -2.06 -7.24 -20.52
C TRP A 45 -0.71 -7.06 -19.82
N PRO A 46 0.42 -7.60 -20.34
CA PRO A 46 1.74 -7.31 -19.80
C PRO A 46 2.02 -5.81 -19.69
N GLY A 47 2.31 -5.38 -18.46
CA GLY A 47 2.53 -3.99 -18.06
C GLY A 47 1.26 -3.17 -17.81
N ILE A 48 0.05 -3.75 -17.90
CA ILE A 48 -1.20 -2.96 -17.89
C ILE A 48 -2.29 -3.56 -16.96
N PRO A 49 -2.73 -2.80 -15.93
CA PRO A 49 -2.01 -1.67 -15.33
C PRO A 49 -0.72 -2.14 -14.65
N ASP A 50 0.26 -1.26 -14.51
CA ASP A 50 1.45 -1.53 -13.70
C ASP A 50 1.11 -1.44 -12.20
N VAL A 51 1.97 -2.00 -11.34
CA VAL A 51 1.82 -1.85 -9.88
C VAL A 51 1.77 -0.39 -9.46
N THR A 52 2.56 0.48 -10.09
CA THR A 52 2.64 1.89 -9.73
C THR A 52 1.33 2.64 -10.03
N ASP A 53 0.61 2.23 -11.07
CA ASP A 53 -0.72 2.78 -11.38
C ASP A 53 -1.72 2.44 -10.28
N ILE A 54 -1.71 1.19 -9.81
CA ILE A 54 -2.58 0.74 -8.71
C ILE A 54 -2.20 1.48 -7.42
N LEU A 55 -0.91 1.57 -7.09
CA LEU A 55 -0.44 2.27 -5.88
C LEU A 55 -0.83 3.76 -5.88
N ARG A 56 -0.75 4.46 -7.02
CA ARG A 56 -1.20 5.85 -7.14
C ARG A 56 -2.68 6.01 -6.82
N VAL A 57 -3.52 5.09 -7.31
CA VAL A 57 -4.96 5.10 -7.02
C VAL A 57 -5.22 4.79 -5.54
N LEU A 58 -4.56 3.77 -4.98
CA LEU A 58 -4.73 3.40 -3.57
C LEU A 58 -4.27 4.52 -2.62
N ARG A 59 -3.21 5.25 -2.96
CA ARG A 59 -2.72 6.41 -2.20
C ARG A 59 -3.79 7.50 -2.02
N GLN A 60 -4.74 7.62 -2.94
CA GLN A 60 -5.82 8.60 -2.89
C GLN A 60 -7.04 8.12 -2.07
N GLU A 61 -7.19 6.81 -1.90
CA GLU A 61 -8.41 6.19 -1.35
C GLU A 61 -8.21 5.61 0.05
N VAL A 62 -6.98 5.26 0.41
CA VAL A 62 -6.66 4.57 1.66
C VAL A 62 -5.49 5.25 2.37
N PHE A 63 -5.65 5.45 3.68
CA PHE A 63 -4.54 5.83 4.54
C PHE A 63 -3.71 4.60 4.89
N VAL A 64 -2.40 4.68 4.67
CA VAL A 64 -1.45 3.60 4.93
C VAL A 64 -0.43 4.09 5.96
N GLU A 65 -0.07 3.25 6.93
CA GLU A 65 0.96 3.57 7.93
C GLU A 65 2.31 2.91 7.67
N ASP A 66 2.32 1.79 6.95
CA ASP A 66 3.55 1.06 6.62
C ASP A 66 3.40 0.36 5.27
N ILE A 67 4.48 0.32 4.51
CA ILE A 67 4.57 -0.39 3.23
C ILE A 67 5.74 -1.37 3.31
N GLN A 68 5.38 -2.65 3.28
CA GLN A 68 6.29 -3.78 3.39
C GLN A 68 6.59 -4.33 2.00
N PHE A 69 7.87 -4.46 1.65
CA PHE A 69 8.31 -5.03 0.38
C PHE A 69 9.72 -5.62 0.50
N ALA A 70 10.09 -6.41 -0.50
CA ALA A 70 11.39 -7.08 -0.58
C ALA A 70 12.52 -6.07 -0.77
N ARG A 71 13.63 -6.25 -0.04
CA ARG A 71 14.81 -5.36 -0.11
C ARG A 71 15.37 -5.23 -1.53
N GLU A 72 15.20 -6.27 -2.33
CA GLU A 72 15.55 -6.33 -3.76
C GLU A 72 14.88 -5.23 -4.58
N VAL A 73 13.71 -4.71 -4.18
CA VAL A 73 13.12 -3.54 -4.83
C VAL A 73 14.09 -2.35 -4.75
N ARG A 74 14.70 -2.09 -3.58
CA ARG A 74 15.68 -1.01 -3.42
C ARG A 74 17.01 -1.35 -4.08
N ASP A 75 17.50 -2.57 -3.84
CA ASP A 75 18.88 -2.94 -4.17
C ASP A 75 19.06 -3.34 -5.65
N CYS A 76 18.01 -3.88 -6.27
CA CYS A 76 18.05 -4.40 -7.65
C CYS A 76 17.14 -3.65 -8.62
N ASN A 77 16.15 -2.89 -8.14
CA ASN A 77 15.26 -2.07 -8.98
C ASN A 77 15.10 -0.64 -8.45
N PRO A 78 16.19 0.16 -8.38
CA PRO A 78 16.18 1.48 -7.77
C PRO A 78 15.21 2.48 -8.45
N ASP A 79 14.85 2.26 -9.71
CA ASP A 79 13.84 3.06 -10.41
C ASP A 79 12.44 2.82 -9.85
N LEU A 80 12.03 1.55 -9.68
CA LEU A 80 10.76 1.22 -9.03
C LEU A 80 10.73 1.73 -7.59
N TYR A 81 11.83 1.57 -6.84
CA TYR A 81 11.92 2.10 -5.48
C TYR A 81 11.67 3.61 -5.44
N ARG A 82 12.31 4.39 -6.32
CA ARG A 82 12.07 5.84 -6.43
C ARG A 82 10.62 6.17 -6.77
N GLN A 83 10.02 5.46 -7.73
CA GLN A 83 8.62 5.67 -8.09
C GLN A 83 7.68 5.43 -6.90
N VAL A 84 7.93 4.39 -6.11
CA VAL A 84 7.14 4.09 -4.91
C VAL A 84 7.38 5.15 -3.83
N GLN A 85 8.61 5.64 -3.65
CA GLN A 85 8.90 6.77 -2.78
C GLN A 85 8.12 8.03 -3.20
N ASP A 86 8.10 8.36 -4.49
CA ASP A 86 7.38 9.52 -5.02
C ASP A 86 5.87 9.41 -4.78
N ILE A 87 5.29 8.23 -5.00
CA ILE A 87 3.86 7.97 -4.75
C ILE A 87 3.51 8.19 -3.28
N TYR A 88 4.38 7.78 -2.35
CA TYR A 88 4.11 7.83 -0.92
C TYR A 88 4.80 8.97 -0.18
N THR A 89 5.42 9.90 -0.90
CA THR A 89 5.94 11.14 -0.31
C THR A 89 4.79 11.92 0.33
N GLY A 90 5.02 12.40 1.56
CA GLY A 90 3.99 13.10 2.34
C GLY A 90 2.79 12.23 2.75
N SER A 91 2.85 10.89 2.61
CA SER A 91 1.82 9.98 3.14
C SER A 91 1.94 9.75 4.65
N GLY A 92 3.14 9.98 5.21
CA GLY A 92 3.47 9.63 6.58
C GLY A 92 3.72 8.14 6.83
N ALA A 93 3.60 7.30 5.80
CA ALA A 93 3.88 5.87 5.90
C ALA A 93 5.38 5.61 6.10
N ASP A 94 5.71 4.55 6.82
CA ASP A 94 7.03 3.95 6.86
C ASP A 94 7.24 2.97 5.70
N PHE A 95 8.49 2.78 5.29
CA PHE A 95 8.88 1.66 4.42
C PHE A 95 9.67 0.66 5.27
N SER A 96 9.26 -0.60 5.22
CA SER A 96 9.88 -1.67 5.99
C SER A 96 10.13 -2.90 5.11
N GLU A 97 11.12 -3.69 5.51
CA GLU A 97 11.51 -4.88 4.78
C GLU A 97 10.57 -6.06 5.10
N ALA A 98 10.13 -6.74 4.05
CA ALA A 98 9.60 -8.08 4.13
C ALA A 98 10.26 -8.92 3.03
N SER A 99 10.95 -10.00 3.40
CA SER A 99 11.56 -10.89 2.41
C SER A 99 10.52 -11.41 1.42
N HIS A 100 10.95 -11.74 0.20
CA HIS A 100 10.07 -12.35 -0.79
C HIS A 100 9.35 -13.59 -0.25
N GLU A 101 10.07 -14.42 0.52
CA GLU A 101 9.49 -15.59 1.18
C GLU A 101 8.39 -15.20 2.16
N ARG A 102 8.62 -14.22 3.04
CA ARG A 102 7.63 -13.74 4.01
C ARG A 102 6.39 -13.15 3.33
N LEU A 103 6.58 -12.43 2.22
CA LEU A 103 5.47 -11.93 1.41
C LEU A 103 4.58 -13.08 0.93
N CYS A 104 5.19 -14.15 0.39
CA CYS A 104 4.50 -15.30 -0.17
C CYS A 104 3.86 -16.22 0.90
N SER A 105 4.59 -16.54 1.97
CA SER A 105 4.20 -17.59 2.93
C SER A 105 3.37 -17.08 4.10
N GLU A 106 3.48 -15.80 4.45
CA GLU A 106 2.79 -15.21 5.60
C GLU A 106 1.84 -14.09 5.19
N ILE A 107 2.36 -13.03 4.58
CA ILE A 107 1.61 -11.80 4.34
C ILE A 107 0.47 -12.04 3.35
N ALA A 108 0.70 -12.81 2.28
CA ALA A 108 -0.35 -13.17 1.33
C ALA A 108 -1.54 -13.91 1.99
N HIS A 109 -1.29 -14.69 3.04
CA HIS A 109 -2.35 -15.39 3.76
C HIS A 109 -3.09 -14.49 4.76
N GLN A 110 -2.47 -13.40 5.21
CA GLN A 110 -3.05 -12.41 6.12
C GLN A 110 -3.73 -11.25 5.37
N ALA A 111 -3.42 -11.07 4.09
CA ALA A 111 -3.96 -10.00 3.27
C ALA A 111 -5.49 -10.07 3.21
N LYS A 112 -6.13 -8.95 3.55
CA LYS A 112 -7.59 -8.77 3.45
C LYS A 112 -8.05 -8.77 1.99
N VAL A 113 -7.20 -8.26 1.10
CA VAL A 113 -7.37 -8.33 -0.35
C VAL A 113 -5.99 -8.37 -1.02
N ILE A 114 -5.88 -9.18 -2.08
CA ILE A 114 -4.73 -9.22 -2.96
C ILE A 114 -5.13 -8.66 -4.33
N ILE A 115 -4.42 -7.64 -4.80
CA ILE A 115 -4.68 -6.97 -6.06
C ILE A 115 -3.55 -7.29 -7.03
N ARG A 116 -3.83 -8.12 -8.04
CA ARG A 116 -2.84 -8.52 -9.04
C ARG A 116 -2.80 -7.54 -10.19
N SER A 117 -1.63 -6.96 -10.44
CA SER A 117 -1.37 -6.07 -11.57
C SER A 117 -1.01 -6.84 -12.84
N GLY A 118 -0.83 -6.12 -13.95
CA GLY A 118 -0.17 -6.64 -15.14
C GLY A 118 1.34 -6.49 -15.11
N SER A 119 1.95 -6.03 -14.01
CA SER A 119 3.37 -5.65 -13.96
C SER A 119 4.32 -6.82 -14.16
N PHE A 120 5.40 -6.57 -14.89
CA PHE A 120 6.54 -7.47 -15.06
C PHE A 120 7.80 -6.93 -14.37
N ASN A 121 7.66 -5.92 -13.51
CA ASN A 121 8.77 -5.45 -12.69
C ASN A 121 9.14 -6.53 -11.66
N PRO A 122 10.42 -6.96 -11.59
CA PRO A 122 10.85 -7.95 -10.61
C PRO A 122 10.62 -7.47 -9.17
N TRP A 123 10.14 -8.38 -8.31
CA TRP A 123 9.85 -8.14 -6.88
C TRP A 123 8.83 -7.04 -6.59
N ALA A 124 8.04 -6.61 -7.58
CA ALA A 124 7.08 -5.52 -7.44
C ALA A 124 5.83 -5.96 -6.64
N ASN A 125 6.02 -6.27 -5.35
CA ASN A 125 5.00 -6.77 -4.45
C ASN A 125 5.05 -5.94 -3.17
N PHE A 126 3.94 -5.24 -2.88
CA PHE A 126 3.86 -4.24 -1.83
C PHE A 126 2.68 -4.56 -0.91
N ALA A 127 2.96 -4.81 0.35
CA ALA A 127 1.96 -4.97 1.39
C ALA A 127 1.74 -3.64 2.10
N LEU A 128 0.55 -3.06 1.91
CA LEU A 128 0.14 -1.78 2.47
C LEU A 128 -0.65 -2.07 3.74
N VAL A 129 -0.15 -1.61 4.89
CA VAL A 129 -0.83 -1.73 6.17
C VAL A 129 -1.80 -0.55 6.33
N ALA A 130 -3.09 -0.84 6.29
CA ALA A 130 -4.14 0.17 6.40
C ALA A 130 -4.09 0.87 7.75
N SER A 131 -4.40 2.16 7.75
CA SER A 131 -4.39 3.02 8.92
C SER A 131 -5.54 4.00 8.88
N THR A 132 -5.66 4.78 9.96
CA THR A 132 -6.61 5.88 10.07
C THR A 132 -6.04 7.17 9.49
N ASP A 133 -6.91 8.13 9.16
CA ASP A 133 -6.48 9.51 8.91
C ASP A 133 -6.02 10.13 10.22
N PRO A 134 -4.71 10.38 10.40
CA PRO A 134 -4.24 10.87 11.67
C PRO A 134 -4.80 12.25 11.99
N PHE A 135 -5.26 13.06 11.01
CA PHE A 135 -5.84 14.38 11.22
C PHE A 135 -7.31 14.33 11.64
N ALA A 136 -8.12 13.50 10.98
CA ALA A 136 -9.53 13.36 11.30
C ALA A 136 -9.79 12.83 12.72
N TRP A 137 -8.95 11.93 13.22
CA TRP A 137 -9.18 11.26 14.50
C TRP A 137 -8.70 12.05 15.74
N PHE A 138 -7.78 13.02 15.59
CA PHE A 138 -7.29 13.86 16.70
C PHE A 138 -7.38 15.36 16.36
N SER A 139 -8.58 15.85 16.09
CA SER A 139 -8.81 17.22 15.63
C SER A 139 -8.36 18.29 16.62
N GLU A 140 -8.01 19.47 16.11
CA GLU A 140 -7.74 20.65 16.93
C GLU A 140 -9.03 21.01 17.71
N GLY A 141 -9.01 20.82 19.04
CA GLY A 141 -10.18 20.95 19.92
C GLY A 141 -10.55 19.67 20.67
N SER A 142 -9.97 18.52 20.30
CA SER A 142 -10.02 17.30 21.10
C SER A 142 -9.11 17.43 22.34
N ASN A 143 -9.61 17.03 23.52
CA ASN A 143 -8.78 16.87 24.72
C ASN A 143 -7.95 15.57 24.71
N VAL A 144 -8.11 14.73 23.69
CA VAL A 144 -7.38 13.46 23.52
C VAL A 144 -6.03 13.74 22.89
N GLN A 145 -4.97 13.43 23.62
CA GLN A 145 -3.60 13.52 23.12
C GLN A 145 -3.29 12.34 22.19
N PRO A 146 -2.80 12.57 20.96
CA PRO A 146 -2.39 11.49 20.08
C PRO A 146 -1.17 10.75 20.64
N LEU A 147 -1.09 9.44 20.41
CA LEU A 147 0.11 8.67 20.73
C LEU A 147 1.32 9.19 19.93
N PRO A 148 2.57 8.99 20.41
CA PRO A 148 3.78 9.45 19.72
C PRO A 148 3.86 9.05 18.25
N ALA A 149 3.41 7.83 17.90
CA ALA A 149 3.37 7.37 16.51
C ALA A 149 2.50 8.26 15.61
N TYR A 150 1.33 8.72 16.09
CA TYR A 150 0.46 9.62 15.35
C TYR A 150 1.06 11.03 15.21
N VAL A 151 1.76 11.52 16.24
CA VAL A 151 2.48 12.81 16.19
C VAL A 151 3.55 12.76 15.10
N THR A 152 4.41 11.74 15.12
CA THR A 152 5.46 11.55 14.11
C THR A 152 4.87 11.42 12.70
N ARG A 153 3.80 10.64 12.54
CA ARG A 153 3.13 10.46 11.23
C ARG A 153 2.55 11.77 10.71
N ARG A 154 1.89 12.58 11.56
CA ARG A 154 1.40 13.92 11.19
C ARG A 154 2.53 14.84 10.76
N GLN A 155 3.64 14.84 11.49
CA GLN A 155 4.80 15.66 11.16
C GLN A 155 5.35 15.30 9.78
N ARG A 156 5.54 14.00 9.51
CA ARG A 156 5.99 13.51 8.19
C ARG A 156 5.05 13.91 7.05
N ILE A 157 3.74 13.91 7.28
CA ILE A 157 2.77 14.38 6.28
C ILE A 157 2.96 15.89 6.03
N LYS A 158 3.04 16.70 7.10
CA LYS A 158 3.21 18.16 6.99
C LYS A 158 4.53 18.57 6.34
N GLU A 159 5.59 17.82 6.59
CA GLU A 159 6.94 18.08 6.06
C GLU A 159 7.16 17.47 4.67
N ASN A 160 6.13 16.85 4.08
CA ASN A 160 6.22 16.16 2.80
C ASN A 160 7.39 15.14 2.77
N TYR A 161 7.52 14.37 3.84
CA TYR A 161 8.63 13.44 4.05
C TYR A 161 8.66 12.36 2.96
N VAL A 162 9.86 12.09 2.43
CA VAL A 162 10.13 11.00 1.48
C VAL A 162 10.47 9.73 2.28
N PRO A 163 9.62 8.69 2.27
CA PRO A 163 9.86 7.48 3.04
C PRO A 163 11.14 6.76 2.62
N GLN A 164 11.88 6.24 3.58
CA GLN A 164 13.08 5.43 3.36
C GLN A 164 12.89 4.04 3.95
N LEU A 165 13.39 3.02 3.25
CA LEU A 165 13.43 1.65 3.75
C LEU A 165 14.29 1.61 5.02
N LYS A 166 13.68 1.20 6.13
CA LYS A 166 14.35 1.02 7.43
C LYS A 166 15.28 -0.19 7.46
#